data_AF-A0A935N3V4-F1
#
_entry.id   AF-A0A935N3V4-F1
#
_cell.length_a   1.000
_cell.length_b   1.000
_cell.length_c   1.000
_cell.angle_alpha   90.00
_cell.angle_beta   90.00
_cell.angle_gamma   90.00
#
_symmetry.space_group_name_H-M   'P 1'
#
loop_
_entity.id
_entity.type
_entity.pdbx_description
1 polymer ?
#
loop_
_entity_poly.entity_id
_entity_poly.type
_entity_poly.pdbx_seq_one_letter_code
_entity_poly.pdbx_strand_id
1 'polypeptide(L)'
;MDVIRLKTAAITVIEYLLGFLALAIFIAYAYAQGTPTVPRWEAAFKLGAVLAALDLILFARKPPMNRLILGGNLWLLAGGLAFLFGQEKFLRMYESMGEASVFAAILCVGIIATVFSNNGFVGVQGPRNKVLTYSAYLLIATVMSFGTAIVFKGNVKIAGVLPLTALAFFHRYLRYKLRNYP
;
A
#
# COMPACT_ATOMS: atom_id res chain seq x y z
N MET A 1 -3.90 15.81 30.91
CA MET A 1 -2.86 15.36 29.96
C MET A 1 -3.43 14.47 28.84
N ASP A 2 -4.69 14.02 28.98
CA ASP A 2 -5.31 13.03 28.08
C ASP A 2 -5.91 13.59 26.78
N VAL A 3 -6.44 14.82 26.79
CA VAL A 3 -7.06 15.44 25.60
C VAL A 3 -6.05 15.67 24.48
N ILE A 4 -4.81 16.03 24.82
CA ILE A 4 -3.73 16.25 23.84
C ILE A 4 -3.32 14.90 23.21
N ARG A 5 -3.15 13.85 24.02
CA ARG A 5 -2.83 12.50 23.51
C ARG A 5 -3.94 11.93 22.63
N LEU A 6 -5.21 12.16 22.98
CA LEU A 6 -6.36 11.70 22.19
C LEU A 6 -6.41 12.39 20.82
N LYS A 7 -6.18 13.72 20.77
CA LYS A 7 -6.09 14.47 19.50
C LYS A 7 -4.96 13.96 18.61
N THR A 8 -3.77 13.73 19.16
CA THR A 8 -2.61 13.22 18.40
C THR A 8 -2.85 11.81 17.87
N ALA A 9 -3.50 10.95 18.66
CA ALA A 9 -3.86 9.61 18.23
C ALA A 9 -4.90 9.63 17.10
N ALA A 10 -5.94 10.46 17.21
CA ALA A 10 -6.96 10.62 16.18
C ALA A 10 -6.37 11.14 14.86
N ILE A 11 -5.51 12.14 14.91
CA ILE A 11 -4.82 12.68 13.72
C ILE A 11 -3.96 11.60 13.05
N THR A 12 -3.22 10.81 13.83
CA THR A 12 -2.39 9.71 13.30
C THR A 12 -3.24 8.64 12.60
N VAL A 13 -4.43 8.33 13.15
CA VAL A 13 -5.36 7.39 12.53
C VAL A 13 -5.91 7.96 11.22
N ILE A 14 -6.29 9.24 11.21
CA ILE A 14 -6.81 9.92 10.01
C ILE A 14 -5.74 9.97 8.93
N GLU A 15 -4.51 10.41 9.23
CA GLU A 15 -3.41 10.41 8.26
C GLU A 15 -3.12 9.01 7.71
N TYR A 16 -3.24 7.99 8.55
CA TYR A 16 -3.08 6.61 8.14
C TYR A 16 -4.19 6.14 7.19
N LEU A 17 -5.45 6.45 7.49
CA LEU A 17 -6.60 6.12 6.63
C LEU A 17 -6.57 6.90 5.32
N LEU A 18 -6.20 8.19 5.38
CA LEU A 18 -6.05 9.05 4.22
C LEU A 18 -4.98 8.54 3.25
N GLY A 19 -3.89 7.97 3.76
CA GLY A 19 -2.87 7.39 2.87
C GLY A 19 -3.33 6.15 2.11
N PHE A 20 -4.44 5.50 2.50
CA PHE A 20 -5.07 4.44 1.69
C PHE A 20 -6.26 4.95 0.87
N LEU A 21 -6.55 6.25 0.89
CA LEU A 21 -7.73 6.84 0.23
C LEU A 21 -7.74 6.58 -1.27
N ALA A 22 -6.60 6.75 -1.95
CA ALA A 22 -6.50 6.51 -3.39
C ALA A 22 -6.89 5.06 -3.75
N LEU A 23 -6.39 4.10 -2.98
CA LEU A 23 -6.69 2.68 -3.19
C LEU A 23 -8.13 2.33 -2.78
N ALA A 24 -8.64 2.94 -1.71
CA ALA A 24 -10.03 2.77 -1.28
C ALA A 24 -11.01 3.28 -2.34
N ILE A 25 -10.77 4.47 -2.90
CA ILE A 25 -11.57 5.05 -3.98
C ILE A 25 -11.46 4.18 -5.25
N PHE A 26 -10.26 3.72 -5.59
CA PHE A 26 -10.06 2.79 -6.70
C PHE A 26 -10.95 1.54 -6.55
N ILE A 27 -10.88 0.85 -5.41
CA ILE A 27 -11.67 -0.37 -5.16
C ILE A 27 -13.16 -0.04 -5.18
N ALA A 28 -13.58 1.02 -4.49
CA ALA A 28 -14.98 1.41 -4.42
C ALA A 28 -15.56 1.69 -5.81
N TYR A 29 -14.83 2.44 -6.65
CA TYR A 29 -15.28 2.78 -7.99
C TYR A 29 -15.24 1.56 -8.93
N ALA A 30 -14.14 0.80 -8.92
CA ALA A 30 -13.97 -0.37 -9.79
C ALA A 30 -15.07 -1.41 -9.56
N TYR A 31 -15.41 -1.67 -8.29
CA TYR A 31 -16.30 -2.76 -7.89
C TYR A 31 -17.72 -2.32 -7.47
N ALA A 32 -18.07 -1.04 -7.62
CA ALA A 32 -19.39 -0.50 -7.23
C ALA A 32 -20.58 -1.28 -7.81
N GLN A 33 -20.42 -1.86 -9.01
CA GLN A 33 -21.45 -2.60 -9.73
C GLN A 33 -21.08 -4.08 -9.92
N GLY A 34 -20.34 -4.66 -8.97
CA GLY A 34 -19.81 -6.03 -9.09
C GLY A 34 -18.57 -6.09 -9.96
N THR A 35 -18.39 -7.17 -10.72
CA THR A 35 -17.18 -7.39 -11.55
C THR A 35 -16.91 -6.19 -12.47
N PRO A 36 -15.69 -5.63 -12.47
CA PRO A 36 -15.35 -4.46 -13.28
C PRO A 36 -15.39 -4.79 -14.78
N THR A 37 -15.97 -3.88 -15.57
CA THR A 37 -15.79 -3.87 -17.03
C THR A 37 -14.48 -3.14 -17.37
N VAL A 38 -13.91 -3.39 -18.56
CA VAL A 38 -12.67 -2.74 -19.00
C VAL A 38 -12.74 -1.20 -18.90
N PRO A 39 -13.81 -0.51 -19.36
CA PRO A 39 -13.88 0.95 -19.27
C PRO A 39 -13.93 1.46 -17.82
N ARG A 40 -14.60 0.72 -16.92
CA ARG A 40 -14.68 1.07 -15.50
C ARG A 40 -13.35 0.83 -14.79
N TRP A 41 -12.64 -0.24 -15.15
CA TRP A 41 -11.30 -0.52 -14.67
C TRP A 41 -10.30 0.56 -15.09
N GLU A 42 -10.35 0.98 -16.36
CA GLU A 42 -9.57 2.10 -16.89
C GLU A 42 -9.87 3.40 -16.13
N ALA A 43 -11.14 3.75 -15.97
CA ALA A 43 -11.56 4.94 -15.25
C ALA A 43 -11.11 4.90 -13.77
N ALA A 44 -11.21 3.74 -13.11
CA ALA A 44 -10.72 3.53 -11.76
C ALA A 44 -9.21 3.79 -11.67
N PHE A 45 -8.43 3.27 -12.60
CA PHE A 45 -6.98 3.47 -12.62
C PHE A 45 -6.59 4.92 -12.91
N LYS A 46 -7.27 5.60 -13.84
CA LYS A 46 -7.03 7.03 -14.09
C LYS A 46 -7.33 7.88 -12.86
N LEU A 47 -8.47 7.65 -12.22
CA LEU A 47 -8.84 8.34 -10.98
C LEU A 47 -7.84 8.04 -9.85
N GLY A 48 -7.52 6.76 -9.64
CA GLY A 48 -6.57 6.31 -8.64
C GLY A 48 -5.16 6.87 -8.85
N ALA A 49 -4.71 6.98 -10.11
CA ALA A 49 -3.40 7.56 -10.44
C ALA A 49 -3.34 9.06 -10.12
N VAL A 50 -4.40 9.83 -10.42
CA VAL A 50 -4.47 11.25 -10.02
C VAL A 50 -4.41 11.39 -8.50
N LEU A 51 -5.20 10.59 -7.78
CA LEU A 51 -5.20 10.60 -6.31
C LEU A 51 -3.85 10.17 -5.73
N ALA A 52 -3.23 9.13 -6.27
CA ALA A 52 -1.90 8.67 -5.87
C ALA A 52 -0.82 9.71 -6.14
N ALA A 53 -0.89 10.44 -7.26
CA ALA A 53 0.02 11.55 -7.55
C ALA A 53 -0.13 12.67 -6.51
N LEU A 54 -1.37 13.07 -6.20
CA LEU A 54 -1.65 14.08 -5.19
C LEU A 54 -1.13 13.65 -3.82
N ASP A 55 -1.39 12.40 -3.42
CA ASP A 55 -0.92 11.84 -2.15
C ASP A 55 0.61 11.88 -2.07
N LEU A 56 1.30 11.43 -3.12
CA LEU A 56 2.77 11.48 -3.16
C LEU A 56 3.31 12.91 -3.12
N ILE A 57 2.69 13.87 -3.80
CA ILE A 57 3.11 15.29 -3.78
C ILE A 57 2.93 15.88 -2.37
N LEU A 58 1.77 15.64 -1.75
CA LEU A 58 1.44 16.17 -0.42
C LEU A 58 2.34 15.59 0.68
N PHE A 59 2.67 14.30 0.58
CA PHE A 59 3.46 13.59 1.59
C PHE A 59 4.95 13.45 1.26
N ALA A 60 5.40 13.90 0.08
CA ALA A 60 6.82 13.87 -0.32
C ALA A 60 7.76 14.52 0.70
N ARG A 61 7.27 15.53 1.45
CA ARG A 61 8.06 16.30 2.41
C ARG A 61 7.94 15.83 3.87
N LYS A 62 7.20 14.74 4.15
CA LYS A 62 6.97 14.22 5.51
C LYS A 62 7.60 12.84 5.72
N PRO A 63 8.94 12.72 5.80
CA PRO A 63 9.59 11.43 6.05
C PRO A 63 9.42 10.97 7.51
N PRO A 64 9.32 9.65 7.77
CA PRO A 64 9.27 8.56 6.80
C PRO A 64 7.81 8.24 6.40
N MET A 65 7.55 8.30 5.09
CA MET A 65 6.27 7.90 4.52
C MET A 65 6.02 6.40 4.71
N ASN A 66 4.77 6.03 4.94
CA ASN A 66 4.38 4.63 5.04
C ASN A 66 4.68 3.90 3.72
N ARG A 67 5.53 2.88 3.77
CA ARG A 67 5.99 2.14 2.58
C ARG A 67 4.90 1.26 1.96
N LEU A 68 3.89 0.85 2.72
CA LEU A 68 2.70 0.17 2.17
C LEU A 68 1.90 1.12 1.28
N ILE A 69 1.68 2.34 1.77
CA ILE A 69 0.99 3.42 1.03
C ILE A 69 1.78 3.78 -0.22
N LEU A 70 3.10 3.93 -0.11
CA LEU A 70 3.97 4.15 -1.26
C LEU A 70 3.83 3.05 -2.32
N GLY A 71 3.82 1.78 -1.91
CA GLY A 71 3.62 0.65 -2.82
C GLY A 71 2.27 0.68 -3.53
N GLY A 72 1.18 0.92 -2.80
CA GLY A 72 -0.16 1.05 -3.38
C GLY A 72 -0.28 2.24 -4.33
N ASN A 73 0.28 3.39 -3.99
CA ASN A 73 0.26 4.58 -4.83
C ASN A 73 1.08 4.40 -6.11
N LEU A 74 2.27 3.80 -6.02
CA LEU A 74 3.07 3.48 -7.21
C LEU A 74 2.37 2.46 -8.11
N TRP A 75 1.66 1.50 -7.52
CA TRP A 75 0.86 0.54 -8.28
C TRP A 75 -0.27 1.22 -9.06
N LEU A 76 -1.01 2.14 -8.43
CA LEU A 76 -2.06 2.92 -9.06
C LEU A 76 -1.51 3.82 -10.17
N LEU A 77 -0.39 4.52 -9.90
CA LEU A 77 0.29 5.34 -10.89
C LEU A 77 0.72 4.53 -12.11
N ALA A 78 1.37 3.39 -11.90
CA ALA A 78 1.82 2.53 -12.98
C ALA A 78 0.64 2.02 -13.83
N GLY A 79 -0.46 1.61 -13.20
CA GLY A 79 -1.66 1.20 -13.92
C GLY A 79 -2.32 2.35 -14.70
N GLY A 80 -2.46 3.53 -14.08
CA GLY A 80 -3.02 4.71 -14.75
C GLY A 80 -2.17 5.19 -15.92
N LEU A 81 -0.84 5.25 -15.76
CA LEU A 81 0.09 5.58 -16.85
C LEU A 81 0.02 4.53 -17.97
N ALA A 82 -0.07 3.25 -17.63
CA ALA A 82 -0.21 2.19 -18.63
C ALA A 82 -1.49 2.34 -19.46
N PHE A 83 -2.61 2.73 -18.84
CA PHE A 83 -3.85 3.06 -19.57
C PHE A 83 -3.69 4.32 -20.43
N LEU A 84 -3.06 5.37 -19.91
CA LEU A 84 -2.85 6.63 -20.65
C LEU A 84 -1.96 6.44 -21.90
N PHE A 85 -0.94 5.58 -21.81
CA PHE A 85 0.00 5.32 -22.90
C PHE A 85 -0.31 4.06 -23.72
N GLY A 86 -1.47 3.41 -23.51
CA GLY A 86 -1.87 2.22 -24.27
C GLY A 86 -0.92 1.02 -24.11
N GLN A 87 -0.31 0.83 -22.94
CA GLN A 87 0.68 -0.23 -22.68
C GLN A 87 0.02 -1.59 -22.45
N GLU A 88 -0.57 -2.19 -23.50
CA GLU A 88 -1.40 -3.39 -23.39
C GLU A 88 -0.69 -4.61 -22.77
N LYS A 89 0.62 -4.79 -23.00
CA LYS A 89 1.37 -5.91 -22.40
C LYS A 89 1.42 -5.78 -20.88
N PHE A 90 1.61 -4.56 -20.39
CA PHE A 90 1.64 -4.27 -18.95
C PHE A 90 0.25 -4.39 -18.33
N LEU A 91 -0.78 -3.91 -19.02
CA LEU A 91 -2.18 -4.04 -18.58
C LEU A 91 -2.61 -5.51 -18.49
N ARG A 92 -2.24 -6.35 -19.47
CA ARG A 92 -2.47 -7.80 -19.43
C ARG A 92 -1.79 -8.48 -18.25
N MET A 93 -0.57 -8.04 -17.89
CA MET A 93 0.11 -8.52 -16.68
C MET A 93 -0.65 -8.12 -15.40
N TYR A 94 -1.12 -6.87 -15.32
CA TYR A 94 -1.93 -6.41 -14.19
C TYR A 94 -3.22 -7.22 -14.04
N GLU A 95 -3.92 -7.46 -15.14
CA GLU A 95 -5.13 -8.26 -15.20
C GLU A 95 -4.87 -9.73 -14.84
N SER A 96 -3.78 -10.32 -15.36
CA SER A 96 -3.44 -11.71 -15.07
C SER A 96 -3.05 -11.93 -13.60
N MET A 97 -2.47 -10.93 -12.95
CA MET A 97 -2.15 -10.98 -11.52
C MET A 97 -3.36 -10.61 -10.63
N GLY A 98 -4.31 -9.81 -11.14
CA GLY A 98 -5.44 -9.32 -10.35
C GLY A 98 -4.97 -8.55 -9.11
N GLU A 99 -5.58 -8.87 -7.96
CA GLU A 99 -5.25 -8.28 -6.66
C GLU A 99 -3.78 -8.55 -6.25
N ALA A 100 -3.15 -9.62 -6.72
CA ALA A 100 -1.77 -9.93 -6.37
C ALA A 100 -0.79 -8.84 -6.87
N SER A 101 -1.13 -8.11 -7.92
CA SER A 101 -0.27 -7.06 -8.49
C SER A 101 0.03 -5.92 -7.51
N VAL A 102 -0.93 -5.54 -6.64
CA VAL A 102 -0.69 -4.49 -5.63
C VAL A 102 0.30 -4.96 -4.56
N PHE A 103 0.20 -6.21 -4.14
CA PHE A 103 1.14 -6.79 -3.17
C PHE A 103 2.53 -6.98 -3.77
N ALA A 104 2.64 -7.29 -5.06
CA ALA A 104 3.91 -7.31 -5.77
C ALA A 104 4.57 -5.93 -5.75
N ALA A 105 3.83 -4.86 -6.04
CA ALA A 105 4.35 -3.49 -5.97
C ALA A 105 4.79 -3.11 -4.54
N ILE A 106 3.98 -3.44 -3.52
CA ILE A 106 4.33 -3.23 -2.11
C ILE A 106 5.59 -4.02 -1.74
N LEU A 107 5.73 -5.26 -2.22
CA LEU A 107 6.89 -6.10 -1.98
C LEU A 107 8.15 -5.51 -2.60
N CYS A 108 8.08 -5.06 -3.87
CA CYS A 108 9.17 -4.36 -4.54
C CYS A 108 9.62 -3.12 -3.75
N VAL A 109 8.68 -2.27 -3.34
CA VAL A 109 8.98 -1.11 -2.49
C VAL A 109 9.61 -1.53 -1.17
N GLY A 110 9.12 -2.61 -0.55
CA GLY A 110 9.67 -3.11 0.70
C GLY A 110 11.10 -3.62 0.59
N ILE A 111 11.42 -4.36 -0.47
CA ILE A 111 12.77 -4.85 -0.74
C ILE A 111 13.71 -3.66 -0.96
N ILE A 112 13.34 -2.75 -1.86
CA ILE A 112 14.13 -1.54 -2.16
C ILE A 112 14.34 -0.70 -0.89
N ALA A 113 13.29 -0.47 -0.10
CA ALA A 113 13.40 0.31 1.13
C ALA A 113 14.27 -0.38 2.19
N THR A 114 14.23 -1.70 2.28
CA THR A 114 15.06 -2.46 3.25
C THR A 114 16.54 -2.35 2.92
N VAL A 115 16.88 -2.47 1.64
CA VAL A 115 18.27 -2.44 1.15
C VAL A 115 18.81 -1.00 1.16
N PHE A 116 18.07 -0.05 0.61
CA PHE A 116 18.59 1.28 0.29
C PHE A 116 18.17 2.40 1.27
N SER A 117 17.28 2.13 2.24
CA SER A 117 16.84 3.14 3.22
C SER A 117 17.28 2.82 4.65
N ASN A 118 17.77 3.83 5.36
CA ASN A 118 18.07 3.75 6.80
C ASN A 118 16.85 3.38 7.65
N ASN A 119 15.64 3.74 7.19
CA ASN A 119 14.38 3.46 7.89
C ASN A 119 13.73 2.12 7.50
N GLY A 120 14.33 1.40 6.54
CA GLY A 120 13.85 0.11 6.04
C GLY A 120 12.44 0.13 5.45
N PHE A 121 11.86 -1.06 5.27
CA PHE A 121 10.45 -1.21 4.91
C PHE A 121 9.51 -0.76 6.03
N VAL A 122 9.91 -0.96 7.29
CA VAL A 122 9.13 -0.54 8.46
C VAL A 122 8.90 0.98 8.51
N GLY A 123 9.77 1.80 7.91
CA GLY A 123 9.55 3.23 7.73
C GLY A 123 9.56 4.00 9.06
N VAL A 124 10.50 3.67 9.94
CA VAL A 124 10.72 4.31 11.24
C VAL A 124 12.23 4.32 11.53
N GLN A 125 12.72 5.40 12.14
CA GLN A 125 14.10 5.50 12.61
C GLN A 125 14.32 4.65 13.86
N GLY A 126 15.46 3.99 13.97
CA GLY A 126 15.86 3.19 15.13
C GLY A 126 17.17 2.46 14.87
N PRO A 127 17.63 1.63 15.82
CA PRO A 127 18.84 0.82 15.65
C PRO A 127 18.76 -0.04 14.38
N ARG A 128 19.83 -0.02 13.54
CA ARG A 128 19.80 -0.63 12.20
C ARG A 128 19.42 -2.11 12.22
N ASN A 129 19.91 -2.87 13.20
CA ASN A 129 19.56 -4.28 13.39
C ASN A 129 18.05 -4.47 13.59
N LYS A 130 17.39 -3.66 14.43
CA LYS A 130 15.95 -3.75 14.69
C LYS A 130 15.12 -3.27 13.50
N VAL A 131 15.57 -2.23 12.81
CA VAL A 131 14.96 -1.79 11.55
C VAL A 131 14.94 -2.93 10.53
N LEU A 132 16.07 -3.64 10.38
CA LEU A 132 16.17 -4.79 9.48
C LEU A 132 15.29 -5.96 9.92
N THR A 133 15.29 -6.33 11.21
CA THR A 133 14.43 -7.39 11.75
C THR A 133 12.95 -7.12 11.50
N TYR A 134 12.46 -5.91 11.83
CA TYR A 134 11.05 -5.58 11.62
C TYR A 134 10.71 -5.38 10.14
N SER A 135 11.66 -4.93 9.31
CA SER A 135 11.47 -4.91 7.86
C SER A 135 11.36 -6.33 7.30
N ALA A 136 12.15 -7.28 7.79
CA ALA A 136 12.06 -8.69 7.40
C ALA A 136 10.71 -9.31 7.80
N TYR A 137 10.22 -9.07 9.02
CA TYR A 137 8.88 -9.52 9.43
C TYR A 137 7.79 -8.95 8.53
N LEU A 138 7.89 -7.67 8.19
CA LEU A 138 6.91 -7.04 7.30
C LEU A 138 7.00 -7.59 5.87
N LEU A 139 8.20 -7.87 5.36
CA LEU A 139 8.41 -8.52 4.05
C LEU A 139 7.76 -9.91 4.03
N ILE A 140 7.97 -10.73 5.06
CA ILE A 140 7.35 -12.05 5.19
C ILE A 140 5.82 -11.92 5.18
N ALA A 141 5.27 -10.96 5.94
CA ALA A 141 3.83 -10.68 5.94
C ALA A 141 3.30 -10.25 4.56
N THR A 142 4.07 -9.44 3.81
CA THR A 142 3.71 -9.06 2.43
C THR A 142 3.77 -10.26 1.49
N VAL A 143 4.76 -11.15 1.61
CA VAL A 143 4.85 -12.39 0.81
C VAL A 143 3.65 -13.29 1.10
N MET A 144 3.26 -13.45 2.36
CA MET A 144 2.05 -14.19 2.72
C MET A 144 0.79 -13.53 2.13
N SER A 145 0.69 -12.21 2.17
CA SER A 145 -0.43 -11.46 1.57
C SER A 145 -0.49 -11.63 0.05
N PHE A 146 0.66 -11.60 -0.62
CA PHE A 146 0.79 -11.88 -2.05
C PHE A 146 0.36 -13.31 -2.39
N GLY A 147 0.80 -14.31 -1.60
CA GLY A 147 0.37 -15.70 -1.75
C GLY A 147 -1.14 -15.88 -1.58
N THR A 148 -1.73 -15.25 -0.55
CA THR A 148 -3.19 -15.23 -0.34
C THR A 148 -3.91 -14.63 -1.55
N ALA A 149 -3.40 -13.53 -2.11
CA ALA A 149 -3.99 -12.89 -3.29
C ALA A 149 -3.98 -13.80 -4.53
N ILE A 150 -2.93 -14.62 -4.70
CA ILE A 150 -2.85 -15.61 -5.77
C ILE A 150 -3.86 -16.74 -5.54
N VAL A 151 -3.91 -17.31 -4.34
CA VAL A 151 -4.77 -18.48 -4.02
C VAL A 151 -6.25 -18.14 -4.10
N PHE A 152 -6.65 -16.96 -3.61
CA PHE A 152 -8.05 -16.53 -3.55
C PHE A 152 -8.45 -15.58 -4.69
N LYS A 153 -7.70 -15.59 -5.80
CA LYS A 153 -7.92 -14.71 -6.96
C LYS A 153 -9.40 -14.71 -7.38
N GLY A 154 -9.94 -13.52 -7.61
CA GLY A 154 -11.35 -13.32 -7.97
C GLY A 154 -12.27 -13.06 -6.78
N ASN A 155 -11.86 -13.39 -5.55
CA ASN A 155 -12.55 -12.92 -4.33
C ASN A 155 -11.82 -11.70 -3.75
N VAL A 156 -12.16 -10.51 -4.26
CA VAL A 156 -11.57 -9.22 -3.89
C VAL A 156 -11.47 -9.01 -2.37
N LYS A 157 -12.47 -9.49 -1.61
CA LYS A 157 -12.51 -9.32 -0.15
C LYS A 157 -11.38 -10.11 0.53
N ILE A 158 -11.19 -11.38 0.13
CA ILE A 158 -10.19 -12.28 0.73
C ILE A 158 -8.82 -12.11 0.08
N ALA A 159 -8.76 -11.84 -1.23
CA ALA A 159 -7.53 -11.68 -1.99
C ALA A 159 -6.89 -10.30 -1.82
N GLY A 160 -7.69 -9.24 -1.61
CA GLY A 160 -7.22 -7.86 -1.56
C GLY A 160 -7.46 -7.19 -0.21
N VAL A 161 -8.73 -6.97 0.14
CA VAL A 161 -9.11 -6.10 1.27
C VAL A 161 -8.60 -6.63 2.60
N LEU A 162 -8.86 -7.91 2.89
CA LEU A 162 -8.45 -8.55 4.15
C LEU A 162 -6.93 -8.59 4.31
N PRO A 163 -6.12 -9.10 3.36
CA PRO A 163 -4.68 -9.16 3.50
C PRO A 163 -4.05 -7.77 3.60
N LEU A 164 -4.54 -6.79 2.83
CA LEU A 164 -4.04 -5.42 2.93
C LEU A 164 -4.34 -4.80 4.31
N THR A 165 -5.55 -5.02 4.82
CA THR A 165 -5.97 -4.54 6.14
C THR A 165 -5.13 -5.19 7.25
N ALA A 166 -4.93 -6.50 7.19
CA ALA A 166 -4.06 -7.22 8.12
C ALA A 166 -2.62 -6.70 8.07
N LEU A 167 -2.07 -6.50 6.86
CA LEU A 167 -0.73 -5.95 6.66
C LEU A 167 -0.61 -4.53 7.21
N ALA A 168 -1.64 -3.71 7.05
CA ALA A 168 -1.73 -2.36 7.58
C ALA A 168 -1.66 -2.35 9.12
N PHE A 169 -2.48 -3.16 9.79
CA PHE A 169 -2.44 -3.31 11.25
C PHE A 169 -1.11 -3.85 11.74
N PHE A 170 -0.56 -4.87 11.07
CA PHE A 170 0.72 -5.46 11.43
C PHE A 170 1.87 -4.45 11.28
N HIS A 171 1.88 -3.68 10.20
CA HIS A 171 2.85 -2.60 10.02
C HIS A 171 2.76 -1.57 11.13
N ARG A 172 1.55 -1.14 11.50
CA ARG A 172 1.35 -0.20 12.61
C ARG A 172 1.89 -0.75 13.93
N TYR A 173 1.64 -2.03 14.21
CA TYR A 173 2.17 -2.72 15.38
C TYR A 173 3.70 -2.73 15.41
N LEU A 174 4.35 -3.11 14.30
CA LEU A 174 5.82 -3.13 14.19
C LEU A 174 6.43 -1.73 14.34
N ARG A 175 5.82 -0.71 13.73
CA ARG A 175 6.24 0.69 13.89
C ARG A 175 6.16 1.13 15.36
N TYR A 176 5.08 0.78 16.05
CA TYR A 176 4.91 1.10 17.46
C TYR A 176 5.98 0.39 18.31
N LYS A 177 6.22 -0.91 18.09
CA LYS A 177 7.26 -1.67 18.82
C LYS A 177 8.67 -1.12 18.59
N LEU A 178 9.00 -0.68 17.37
CA LEU A 178 10.30 -0.09 17.07
C LEU A 178 10.48 1.30 17.70
N ARG A 179 9.45 2.16 17.67
CA ARG A 179 9.51 3.51 18.26
C ARG A 179 9.70 3.51 19.77
N ASN A 180 9.19 2.48 20.45
CA ASN A 180 9.29 2.33 21.90
C ASN A 180 10.40 1.32 22.29
N TYR A 181 11.31 1.02 21.37
CA TYR A 181 12.47 0.18 21.69
C TYR A 181 13.47 1.03 22.51
N PRO A 182 13.94 0.54 23.67
CA PRO A 182 14.85 1.27 24.54
C PRO A 182 16.24 1.48 23.94
#